data_AF-A0A662TRA6-F1
#
_entry.id   AF-A0A662TRA6-F1
#
_cell.length_a   1.000
_cell.length_b   1.000
_cell.length_c   1.000
_cell.angle_alpha   90.00
_cell.angle_beta   90.00
_cell.angle_gamma   90.00
#
_symmetry.space_group_name_H-M   'P 1'
#
loop_
_entity.id
_entity.type
_entity.pdbx_description
1 polymer ?
#
loop_
_entity_poly.entity_id
_entity_poly.type
_entity_poly.pdbx_seq_one_letter_code
_entity_poly.pdbx_strand_id
1 'polypeptide(L)'
;MYIFRFITQGLICESATVVLPYCPKCGAQVRAGDRFCGYCGARLAIPKKRKKVCPRCGREARPSDKFCAKCGMRLEEEGGEAAGVEETTEVLEMPPDIQERLSPAALIFVFEDILPEKDYERVKKLEQKNVWLGYMVAATLFALKEDEVVFLRPDKRGRVLKKDTVLIIKRRRFKMRTYGILSQKIYRLREGEALTVYDLLYNPQLKDSLKDPPAYFIQLVIQHDFDPRTREYLIVEKTVQIKRSFLDRLLGVPKAVSYTFVNMDRAQIYRDQALALKQLLHRYLNHPYYGRLFKIIMKECDRALWAMHYYEGY
;
A
#
# COMPACT_ATOMS: atom_id res chain seq x y z
N MET A 1 -19.71 -10.39 -38.57
CA MET A 1 -21.11 -10.61 -38.16
C MET A 1 -21.07 -11.52 -36.94
N TYR A 2 -21.15 -10.92 -35.75
CA TYR A 2 -20.88 -11.56 -34.46
C TYR A 2 -22.10 -12.31 -33.97
N ILE A 3 -21.94 -13.59 -33.61
CA ILE A 3 -22.90 -14.31 -32.77
C ILE A 3 -22.13 -14.97 -31.62
N PHE A 4 -22.57 -14.59 -30.42
CA PHE A 4 -22.18 -15.06 -29.11
C PHE A 4 -22.28 -16.59 -28.96
N ARG A 5 -21.30 -17.17 -28.27
CA ARG A 5 -21.49 -18.40 -27.52
C ARG A 5 -20.75 -18.29 -26.18
N PHE A 6 -21.53 -18.05 -25.13
CA PHE A 6 -21.12 -18.25 -23.75
C PHE A 6 -20.80 -19.73 -23.53
N ILE A 7 -19.71 -20.03 -22.82
CA ILE A 7 -19.66 -20.91 -21.62
C ILE A 7 -18.19 -21.07 -21.15
N THR A 8 -17.99 -20.73 -19.87
CA THR A 8 -16.93 -21.14 -18.93
C THR A 8 -15.46 -20.82 -19.24
N GLN A 9 -14.96 -19.73 -18.65
CA GLN A 9 -13.95 -19.74 -17.56
C GLN A 9 -13.73 -18.29 -17.11
N GLY A 10 -14.21 -17.99 -15.90
CA GLY A 10 -14.14 -16.66 -15.31
C GLY A 10 -12.72 -16.33 -14.89
N LEU A 11 -12.12 -15.34 -15.55
CA LEU A 11 -10.98 -14.54 -15.11
C LEU A 11 -10.91 -13.29 -16.01
N ILE A 12 -11.84 -12.37 -15.80
CA ILE A 12 -11.70 -10.99 -16.29
C ILE A 12 -12.12 -10.07 -15.14
N CYS A 13 -11.18 -9.80 -14.23
CA CYS A 13 -11.31 -8.67 -13.30
C CYS A 13 -10.93 -7.39 -14.06
N GLU A 14 -11.92 -6.78 -14.71
CA GLU A 14 -11.87 -5.34 -14.99
C GLU A 14 -12.35 -4.61 -13.73
N SER A 15 -11.45 -4.42 -12.77
CA SER A 15 -11.65 -3.48 -11.67
C SER A 15 -10.35 -2.76 -11.40
N ALA A 16 -10.21 -1.58 -12.01
CA ALA A 16 -9.13 -0.66 -11.72
C ALA A 16 -9.32 -0.07 -10.31
N THR A 17 -8.46 -0.47 -9.37
CA THR A 17 -8.27 0.26 -8.12
C THR A 17 -7.26 1.38 -8.35
N VAL A 18 -7.75 2.62 -8.22
CA VAL A 18 -6.94 3.84 -8.26
C VAL A 18 -7.31 4.65 -7.02
N VAL A 19 -6.34 4.92 -6.14
CA VAL A 19 -6.53 5.82 -5.00
C VAL A 19 -6.14 7.23 -5.47
N LEU A 20 -7.12 7.96 -5.99
CA LEU A 20 -7.04 9.39 -6.27
C LEU A 20 -8.17 10.09 -5.50
N PRO A 21 -8.04 11.38 -5.13
CA PRO A 21 -9.13 12.07 -4.45
C PRO A 21 -10.31 12.18 -5.40
N TYR A 22 -11.41 11.51 -5.06
CA TYR A 22 -12.69 11.59 -5.76
C TYR A 22 -13.65 12.50 -5.01
N CYS A 23 -14.52 13.19 -5.74
CA CYS A 23 -15.56 14.00 -5.13
C CYS A 23 -16.46 13.12 -4.23
N PRO A 24 -16.63 13.43 -2.93
CA PRO A 24 -17.42 12.59 -2.04
C PRO A 24 -18.92 12.54 -2.40
N LYS A 25 -19.41 13.53 -3.17
CA LYS A 25 -20.81 13.61 -3.61
C LYS A 25 -21.09 12.81 -4.88
N CYS A 26 -20.18 12.79 -5.85
CA CYS A 26 -20.46 12.21 -7.18
C CYS A 26 -19.41 11.22 -7.69
N GLY A 27 -18.31 11.02 -6.98
CA GLY A 27 -17.25 10.09 -7.37
C GLY A 27 -16.43 10.54 -8.58
N ALA A 28 -16.61 11.75 -9.11
CA ALA A 28 -15.76 12.26 -10.18
C ALA A 28 -14.35 12.54 -9.66
N GLN A 29 -13.34 12.28 -10.50
CA GLN A 29 -11.96 12.60 -10.20
C GLN A 29 -11.83 14.12 -9.98
N VAL A 30 -11.21 14.53 -8.88
CA VAL A 30 -10.97 15.95 -8.57
C VAL A 30 -9.47 16.21 -8.51
N ARG A 31 -9.03 17.40 -8.93
CA ARG A 31 -7.63 17.79 -8.82
C ARG A 31 -7.35 18.23 -7.39
N ALA A 32 -6.13 17.98 -6.92
CA ALA A 32 -5.69 18.48 -5.63
C ALA A 32 -5.73 20.02 -5.62
N GLY A 33 -6.56 20.59 -4.74
CA GLY A 33 -6.77 22.05 -4.63
C GLY A 33 -8.10 22.55 -5.19
N ASP A 34 -8.90 21.71 -5.85
CA ASP A 34 -10.24 22.08 -6.32
C ASP A 34 -11.14 22.45 -5.12
N ARG A 35 -11.74 23.65 -5.15
CA ARG A 35 -12.70 24.09 -4.11
C ARG A 35 -14.11 23.55 -4.35
N PHE A 36 -14.39 23.18 -5.60
CA PHE A 36 -15.67 22.67 -6.07
C PHE A 36 -15.41 21.56 -7.09
N CYS A 37 -16.29 20.56 -7.12
CA CYS A 37 -16.25 19.51 -8.13
C CYS A 37 -16.71 20.05 -9.49
N GLY A 38 -15.86 19.95 -10.52
CA GLY A 38 -16.19 20.35 -11.89
C GLY A 38 -17.31 19.54 -12.55
N TYR A 39 -17.68 18.38 -11.99
CA TYR A 39 -18.74 17.51 -12.53
C TYR A 39 -20.10 17.70 -11.86
N CYS A 40 -20.15 17.88 -10.54
CA CYS A 40 -21.43 17.95 -9.79
C CYS A 40 -21.65 19.25 -9.00
N GLY A 41 -20.69 20.18 -9.03
CA GLY A 41 -20.76 21.46 -8.33
C GLY A 41 -20.64 21.38 -6.80
N ALA A 42 -20.41 20.19 -6.23
CA ALA A 42 -20.25 20.02 -4.78
C ALA A 42 -19.04 20.81 -4.27
N ARG A 43 -19.19 21.53 -3.14
CA ARG A 43 -18.03 22.05 -2.40
C ARG A 43 -17.18 20.88 -1.91
N LEU A 44 -15.90 20.94 -2.23
CA LEU A 44 -14.92 19.97 -1.77
C LEU A 44 -14.26 20.52 -0.51
N ALA A 45 -14.18 19.69 0.52
CA ALA A 45 -13.47 20.05 1.74
C ALA A 45 -11.97 20.12 1.43
N ILE A 46 -11.45 21.32 1.28
CA ILE A 46 -10.01 21.54 1.24
C ILE A 46 -9.48 21.15 2.63
N PRO A 47 -8.43 20.32 2.75
CA PRO A 47 -7.73 20.20 4.03
C PRO A 47 -7.27 21.60 4.41
N LYS A 48 -7.91 22.20 5.40
CA LYS A 48 -7.46 23.47 5.97
C LYS A 48 -6.02 23.22 6.40
N LYS A 49 -5.07 23.96 5.84
CA LYS A 49 -3.68 23.97 6.34
C LYS A 49 -3.78 24.07 7.86
N ARG A 50 -3.21 23.07 8.56
CA ARG A 50 -3.22 23.03 10.03
C ARG A 50 -2.75 24.40 10.51
N LYS A 51 -3.65 25.14 11.16
CA LYS A 51 -3.33 26.45 11.70
C LYS A 51 -2.44 26.20 12.91
N LYS A 52 -1.25 26.79 12.93
CA LYS A 52 -0.38 26.78 14.10
C LYS A 52 -1.06 27.69 15.12
N VAL A 53 -1.37 27.20 16.31
CA VAL A 53 -1.93 28.05 17.38
C VAL A 53 -0.84 28.31 18.40
N CYS A 54 -0.65 29.56 18.80
CA CYS A 54 0.33 29.88 19.83
C CYS A 54 -0.11 29.27 21.16
N PRO A 55 0.71 28.40 21.80
CA PRO A 55 0.31 27.72 23.03
C PRO A 55 0.16 28.69 24.22
N ARG A 56 0.84 29.85 24.19
CA ARG A 56 0.78 30.82 25.29
C ARG A 56 -0.42 31.74 25.26
N CYS A 57 -0.92 32.13 24.08
CA CYS A 57 -1.96 33.16 23.98
C CYS A 57 -3.16 32.77 23.11
N GLY A 58 -3.17 31.55 22.57
CA GLY A 58 -4.26 30.99 21.78
C GLY A 58 -4.43 31.63 20.40
N ARG A 59 -3.55 32.55 19.99
CA ARG A 59 -3.68 33.22 18.69
C ARG A 59 -3.21 32.32 17.56
N GLU A 60 -4.01 32.28 16.48
CA GLU A 60 -3.61 31.65 15.23
C GLU A 60 -2.36 32.32 14.66
N ALA A 61 -1.36 31.51 14.35
CA ALA A 61 -0.13 31.85 13.67
C ALA A 61 -0.10 31.17 12.29
N ARG A 62 0.59 31.79 11.34
CA ARG A 62 0.82 31.18 10.02
C ARG A 62 1.82 30.03 10.19
N PRO A 63 1.76 28.99 9.36
CA PRO A 63 2.67 27.85 9.45
C PRO A 63 4.16 28.25 9.44
N SER A 64 4.52 29.31 8.71
CA SER A 64 5.89 29.84 8.61
C SER A 64 6.33 30.75 9.75
N ASP A 65 5.45 31.09 10.70
CA ASP A 65 5.76 32.04 11.76
C ASP A 65 6.68 31.41 12.80
N LYS A 66 7.86 32.02 12.98
CA LYS A 66 8.84 31.64 14.02
C LYS A 66 8.52 32.24 15.39
N PHE A 67 7.68 33.29 15.43
CA PHE A 67 7.28 33.98 16.66
C PHE A 67 5.80 34.39 16.58
N CYS A 68 5.10 34.38 17.71
CA CYS A 68 3.72 34.84 17.80
C CYS A 68 3.65 36.36 17.71
N ALA A 69 2.97 36.90 16.69
CA ALA A 69 2.78 38.34 16.50
C ALA A 69 2.01 39.06 17.62
N LYS A 70 1.32 38.33 18.52
CA LYS A 70 0.62 38.92 19.67
C LYS A 70 1.44 38.94 20.94
N CYS A 71 2.19 37.88 21.24
CA CYS A 71 2.85 37.72 22.55
C CYS A 71 4.37 37.55 22.48
N GLY A 72 4.96 37.54 21.28
CA GLY A 72 6.40 37.42 21.06
C GLY A 72 6.98 36.01 21.30
N MET A 73 6.16 35.04 21.74
CA MET A 73 6.64 33.68 22.01
C MET A 73 7.19 33.01 20.74
N ARG A 74 8.35 32.38 20.84
CA ARG A 74 8.96 31.60 19.77
C ARG A 74 8.17 30.31 19.53
N LEU A 75 7.91 30.02 18.26
CA LEU A 75 7.10 28.91 17.77
C LEU A 75 8.03 27.96 17.01
N GLU A 76 8.89 27.22 17.71
CA GLU A 76 9.82 26.27 17.06
C GLU A 76 9.10 24.99 16.60
N GLU A 77 9.71 24.28 15.66
CA GLU A 77 9.27 22.96 15.20
C GLU A 77 10.07 21.88 15.95
N GLU A 78 9.32 21.00 16.62
CA GLU A 78 9.70 19.76 17.32
C GLU A 78 10.37 19.82 18.71
N GLY A 79 9.65 19.23 19.69
CA GLY A 79 10.23 18.50 20.82
C GLY A 79 10.20 19.19 22.20
N GLY A 80 9.24 18.83 23.06
CA GLY A 80 9.43 18.94 24.52
C GLY A 80 8.26 19.44 25.36
N GLU A 81 7.50 18.46 25.87
CA GLU A 81 6.79 18.42 27.17
C GLU A 81 5.56 19.29 27.45
N ALA A 82 4.53 18.57 27.90
CA ALA A 82 3.14 18.97 28.04
C ALA A 82 2.83 19.47 29.45
N ALA A 83 2.04 20.54 29.52
CA ALA A 83 1.13 20.73 30.65
C ALA A 83 -0.18 20.02 30.30
N GLY A 84 -0.60 19.11 31.17
CA GLY A 84 -1.66 18.14 30.95
C GLY A 84 -2.99 18.77 30.56
N VAL A 85 -3.56 18.24 29.48
CA VAL A 85 -5.00 18.15 29.29
C VAL A 85 -5.26 16.66 29.25
N GLU A 86 -6.04 16.16 30.22
CA GLU A 86 -6.55 14.80 30.22
C GLU A 86 -7.47 14.63 29.01
N GLU A 87 -6.87 14.22 27.89
CA GLU A 87 -7.57 13.74 26.72
C GLU A 87 -8.00 12.31 27.05
N THR A 88 -9.30 12.13 27.33
CA THR A 88 -9.92 10.82 27.43
C THR A 88 -9.68 10.11 26.09
N THR A 89 -8.64 9.28 26.06
CA THR A 89 -8.30 8.46 24.92
C THR A 89 -9.38 7.40 24.87
N GLU A 90 -10.39 7.56 24.01
CA GLU A 90 -11.27 6.46 23.65
C GLU A 90 -10.37 5.34 23.11
N VAL A 91 -10.18 4.31 23.92
CA VAL A 91 -9.43 3.12 23.53
C VAL A 91 -10.26 2.45 22.43
N LEU A 92 -9.76 2.46 21.20
CA LEU A 92 -10.37 1.72 20.09
C LEU A 92 -10.17 0.23 20.36
N GLU A 93 -11.16 -0.39 20.99
CA GLU A 93 -11.14 -1.82 21.25
C GLU A 93 -11.33 -2.62 19.96
N MET A 94 -10.56 -3.70 19.82
CA MET A 94 -10.70 -4.62 18.69
C MET A 94 -12.02 -5.40 18.82
N PRO A 95 -12.89 -5.40 17.80
CA PRO A 95 -14.11 -6.20 17.86
C PRO A 95 -13.81 -7.69 17.96
N PRO A 96 -14.71 -8.50 18.54
CA PRO A 96 -14.54 -9.96 18.57
C PRO A 96 -14.47 -10.52 17.15
N ASP A 97 -13.78 -11.65 16.99
CA ASP A 97 -13.62 -12.37 15.72
C ASP A 97 -12.91 -11.60 14.60
N ILE A 98 -12.20 -10.51 14.95
CA ILE A 98 -11.30 -9.79 14.06
C ILE A 98 -9.87 -10.30 14.25
N GLN A 99 -9.15 -10.47 13.14
CA GLN A 99 -7.77 -10.91 13.11
C GLN A 99 -6.89 -10.02 13.98
N GLU A 100 -6.29 -10.58 15.02
CA GLU A 100 -5.46 -9.81 15.95
C GLU A 100 -4.22 -9.20 15.29
N ARG A 101 -3.62 -9.88 14.30
CA ARG A 101 -2.36 -9.45 13.67
C ARG A 101 -2.42 -9.48 12.17
N LEU A 102 -2.11 -8.37 11.51
CA LEU A 102 -1.99 -8.30 10.06
C LEU A 102 -0.58 -8.70 9.60
N SER A 103 -0.48 -9.26 8.40
CA SER A 103 0.82 -9.56 7.79
C SER A 103 1.59 -8.27 7.47
N PRO A 104 2.92 -8.32 7.26
CA PRO A 104 3.68 -7.15 6.84
C PRO A 104 3.17 -6.52 5.53
N ALA A 105 2.77 -7.34 4.56
CA ALA A 105 2.21 -6.86 3.29
C ALA A 105 0.83 -6.21 3.47
N ALA A 106 -0.01 -6.78 4.33
CA ALA A 106 -1.32 -6.21 4.68
C ALA A 106 -1.20 -4.88 5.42
N LEU A 107 -0.23 -4.74 6.34
CA LEU A 107 0.04 -3.46 7.02
C LEU A 107 0.50 -2.39 6.04
N ILE A 108 1.37 -2.74 5.09
CA ILE A 108 1.77 -1.82 4.01
C ILE A 108 0.56 -1.43 3.17
N PHE A 109 -0.30 -2.39 2.79
CA PHE A 109 -1.54 -2.12 2.06
C PHE A 109 -2.48 -1.15 2.78
N VAL A 110 -2.65 -1.32 4.09
CA VAL A 110 -3.58 -0.54 4.92
C VAL A 110 -3.04 0.86 5.23
N PHE A 111 -1.75 1.00 5.50
CA PHE A 111 -1.15 2.25 5.99
C PHE A 111 -0.07 2.80 5.07
N GLU A 112 -0.47 3.62 4.10
CA GLU A 112 0.48 4.20 3.15
C GLU A 112 1.51 5.16 3.77
N ASP A 113 1.14 5.75 4.91
CA ASP A 113 1.94 6.73 5.62
C ASP A 113 3.10 6.13 6.45
N ILE A 114 3.25 4.80 6.45
CA ILE A 114 4.42 4.14 7.03
C ILE A 114 5.61 4.07 6.07
N LEU A 115 5.40 4.33 4.78
CA LEU A 115 6.48 4.41 3.80
C LEU A 115 7.29 5.71 3.97
N PRO A 116 8.60 5.73 3.63
CA PRO A 116 9.40 6.95 3.68
C PRO A 116 8.82 8.05 2.78
N GLU A 117 8.74 9.30 3.26
CA GLU A 117 8.13 10.43 2.52
C GLU A 117 8.72 10.65 1.12
N LYS A 118 10.05 10.50 0.99
CA LYS A 118 10.77 10.60 -0.29
C LYS A 118 10.30 9.57 -1.33
N ASP A 119 9.77 8.44 -0.88
CA ASP A 119 9.26 7.37 -1.73
C ASP A 119 7.73 7.44 -1.85
N TYR A 120 7.01 8.00 -0.88
CA TYR A 120 5.60 8.37 -1.01
C TYR A 120 5.36 9.31 -2.21
N GLU A 121 6.19 10.35 -2.36
CA GLU A 121 6.10 11.25 -3.52
C GLU A 121 6.49 10.57 -4.84
N ARG A 122 7.30 9.50 -4.83
CA ARG A 122 7.57 8.67 -6.02
C ARG A 122 6.40 7.77 -6.38
N VAL A 123 5.79 7.12 -5.39
CA VAL A 123 4.56 6.32 -5.55
C VAL A 123 3.45 7.19 -6.15
N LYS A 124 3.31 8.42 -5.66
CA LYS A 124 2.30 9.39 -6.09
C LYS A 124 2.55 10.00 -7.47
N LYS A 125 3.81 10.19 -7.89
CA LYS A 125 4.15 10.83 -9.18
C LYS A 125 4.22 9.87 -10.36
N LEU A 126 4.42 8.57 -10.14
CA LEU A 126 4.79 7.65 -11.20
C LEU A 126 3.75 6.58 -11.55
N GLU A 127 2.58 6.53 -10.88
CA GLU A 127 1.62 5.41 -11.04
C GLU A 127 2.29 4.02 -10.89
N GLN A 128 3.43 3.95 -10.19
CA GLN A 128 4.23 2.74 -10.11
C GLN A 128 3.71 1.86 -8.97
N LYS A 129 2.59 1.16 -9.19
CA LYS A 129 2.12 0.07 -8.33
C LYS A 129 3.24 -0.94 -8.00
N ASN A 130 4.25 -1.03 -8.86
CA ASN A 130 5.48 -1.80 -8.63
C ASN A 130 6.25 -1.39 -7.36
N VAL A 131 6.34 -0.09 -7.06
CA VAL A 131 7.05 0.40 -5.86
C VAL A 131 6.35 -0.08 -4.60
N TRP A 132 5.01 -0.03 -4.61
CA TRP A 132 4.18 -0.52 -3.53
C TRP A 132 4.40 -2.01 -3.24
N LEU A 133 4.32 -2.85 -4.28
CA LEU A 133 4.58 -4.27 -4.15
C LEU A 133 6.02 -4.55 -3.68
N GLY A 134 7.00 -3.79 -4.18
CA GLY A 134 8.37 -3.89 -3.73
C GLY A 134 8.53 -3.67 -2.22
N TYR A 135 7.82 -2.68 -1.67
CA TYR A 135 7.75 -2.44 -0.22
C TYR A 135 7.04 -3.57 0.54
N MET A 136 5.94 -4.12 0.01
CA MET A 136 5.27 -5.29 0.61
C MET A 136 6.19 -6.52 0.71
N VAL A 137 6.93 -6.79 -0.37
CA VAL A 137 7.90 -7.89 -0.41
C VAL A 137 9.05 -7.62 0.55
N ALA A 138 9.63 -6.43 0.54
CA ALA A 138 10.72 -6.06 1.45
C ALA A 138 10.31 -6.14 2.91
N ALA A 139 9.13 -5.62 3.27
CA ALA A 139 8.55 -5.71 4.62
C ALA A 139 8.41 -7.17 5.06
N THR A 140 7.89 -8.03 4.17
CA THR A 140 7.75 -9.47 4.44
C THR A 140 9.10 -10.14 4.68
N LEU A 141 10.10 -9.87 3.84
CA LEU A 141 11.44 -10.46 3.94
C LEU A 141 12.20 -9.95 5.18
N PHE A 142 12.10 -8.67 5.51
CA PHE A 142 12.75 -8.11 6.70
C PHE A 142 12.08 -8.58 7.98
N ALA A 143 10.76 -8.76 8.02
CA ALA A 143 10.08 -9.39 9.16
C ALA A 143 10.54 -10.85 9.34
N LEU A 144 10.57 -11.64 8.27
CA LEU A 144 11.10 -13.02 8.30
C LEU A 144 12.58 -13.05 8.75
N LYS A 145 13.38 -12.05 8.37
CA LYS A 145 14.79 -11.95 8.76
C LYS A 145 14.96 -11.53 10.22
N GLU A 146 14.13 -10.61 10.71
CA GLU A 146 14.11 -10.17 12.11
C GLU A 146 13.81 -11.34 13.03
N ASP A 147 12.85 -12.17 12.65
CA ASP A 147 12.48 -13.38 13.37
C ASP A 147 13.38 -14.58 13.07
N GLU A 148 14.53 -14.36 12.41
CA GLU A 148 15.54 -15.39 12.08
C GLU A 148 14.98 -16.61 11.30
N VAL A 149 13.84 -16.44 10.63
CA VAL A 149 13.21 -17.49 9.80
C VAL A 149 13.98 -17.68 8.49
N VAL A 150 14.52 -16.58 7.96
CA VAL A 150 15.33 -16.58 6.75
C VAL A 150 16.67 -15.90 6.97
N PHE A 151 17.64 -16.27 6.15
CA PHE A 151 18.86 -15.49 5.93
C PHE A 151 18.80 -14.84 4.54
N LEU A 152 19.16 -13.55 4.48
CA LEU A 152 19.18 -12.77 3.25
C LEU A 152 20.62 -12.42 2.88
N ARG A 153 21.05 -12.78 1.68
CA ARG A 153 22.38 -12.41 1.16
C ARG A 153 22.34 -12.00 -0.30
N PRO A 154 23.23 -11.11 -0.74
CA PRO A 154 23.39 -10.83 -2.16
C PRO A 154 23.92 -12.08 -2.87
N ASP A 155 23.51 -12.25 -4.12
CA ASP A 155 24.01 -13.28 -5.01
C ASP A 155 23.94 -12.80 -6.48
N LYS A 156 24.30 -13.67 -7.42
CA LYS A 156 24.25 -13.43 -8.86
C LYS A 156 23.37 -14.46 -9.54
N ARG A 157 22.45 -14.01 -10.41
CA ARG A 157 21.55 -14.87 -11.20
C ARG A 157 21.86 -14.75 -12.69
N GLY A 158 21.84 -15.88 -13.41
CA GLY A 158 22.06 -15.95 -14.86
C GLY A 158 23.39 -16.60 -15.24
N ARG A 159 23.43 -17.28 -16.39
CA ARG A 159 24.61 -18.02 -16.85
C ARG A 159 25.68 -17.12 -17.49
N VAL A 160 25.28 -16.17 -18.33
CA VAL A 160 26.18 -15.31 -19.11
C VAL A 160 26.15 -13.86 -18.57
N LEU A 161 24.97 -13.23 -18.57
CA LEU A 161 24.77 -11.90 -17.99
C LEU A 161 24.30 -12.01 -16.54
N LYS A 162 25.26 -12.17 -15.62
CA LYS A 162 25.00 -12.26 -14.17
C LYS A 162 24.37 -10.96 -13.66
N LYS A 163 23.12 -11.02 -13.23
CA LYS A 163 22.40 -9.91 -12.60
C LYS A 163 22.44 -10.04 -11.08
N ASP A 164 22.54 -8.92 -10.38
CA ASP A 164 22.36 -8.90 -8.92
C ASP A 164 21.00 -9.47 -8.53
N THR A 165 21.00 -10.28 -7.49
CA THR A 165 19.83 -10.88 -6.85
C THR A 165 20.01 -10.93 -5.33
N VAL A 166 18.92 -11.16 -4.60
CA VAL A 166 18.94 -11.53 -3.19
C VAL A 166 18.50 -12.98 -3.06
N LEU A 167 19.38 -13.81 -2.48
CA LEU A 167 19.04 -15.17 -2.13
C LEU A 167 18.38 -15.21 -0.75
N ILE A 168 17.22 -15.87 -0.69
CA ILE A 168 16.43 -16.06 0.52
C ILE A 168 16.60 -17.52 0.94
N ILE A 169 17.32 -17.75 2.04
CA ILE A 169 17.62 -19.10 2.54
C ILE A 169 16.74 -19.39 3.76
N LYS A 170 15.95 -20.46 3.73
CA LYS A 170 15.11 -20.84 4.87
C LYS A 170 15.96 -21.42 5.99
N ARG A 171 15.82 -20.87 7.20
CA ARG A 171 16.55 -21.31 8.41
C ARG A 171 15.73 -22.21 9.30
N ARG A 172 14.42 -21.94 9.42
CA ARG A 172 13.50 -22.73 10.25
C ARG A 172 12.08 -22.72 9.70
N ARG A 173 11.27 -23.68 10.13
CA ARG A 173 9.80 -23.67 9.93
C ARG A 173 9.16 -22.46 10.61
N PHE A 174 8.05 -21.99 10.04
CA PHE A 174 7.30 -20.84 10.54
C PHE A 174 5.81 -20.96 10.18
N LYS A 175 4.94 -20.16 10.80
CA LYS A 175 3.51 -20.08 10.46
C LYS A 175 3.32 -19.10 9.31
N MET A 176 2.89 -19.59 8.14
CA MET A 176 2.71 -18.75 6.94
C MET A 176 1.78 -17.55 7.17
N ARG A 177 0.69 -17.75 7.93
CA ARG A 177 -0.29 -16.69 8.25
C ARG A 177 0.35 -15.47 8.94
N THR A 178 1.43 -15.64 9.69
CA THR A 178 2.13 -14.52 10.36
C THR A 178 2.77 -13.56 9.36
N TYR A 179 3.23 -14.04 8.19
CA TYR A 179 3.95 -13.24 7.20
C TYR A 179 3.17 -13.04 5.89
N GLY A 180 2.00 -13.66 5.75
CA GLY A 180 1.11 -13.48 4.61
C GLY A 180 1.49 -14.28 3.37
N ILE A 181 0.69 -14.12 2.32
CA ILE A 181 0.74 -14.87 1.06
C ILE A 181 2.06 -14.70 0.31
N LEU A 182 2.70 -13.54 0.43
CA LEU A 182 3.99 -13.27 -0.19
C LEU A 182 5.12 -14.13 0.40
N SER A 183 4.91 -14.74 1.58
CA SER A 183 5.84 -15.71 2.18
C SER A 183 5.63 -17.15 1.73
N GLN A 184 4.56 -17.44 0.95
CA GLN A 184 4.10 -18.82 0.70
C GLN A 184 5.17 -19.72 0.06
N LYS A 185 5.92 -19.23 -0.94
CA LYS A 185 6.97 -20.06 -1.56
C LYS A 185 8.11 -20.36 -0.59
N ILE A 186 8.48 -19.42 0.28
CA ILE A 186 9.46 -19.61 1.34
C ILE A 186 8.93 -20.63 2.36
N TYR A 187 7.65 -20.56 2.71
CA TYR A 187 7.01 -21.52 3.62
C TYR A 187 7.13 -22.96 3.10
N ARG A 188 7.02 -23.17 1.78
CA ARG A 188 7.12 -24.49 1.14
C ARG A 188 8.53 -25.07 1.03
N LEU A 189 9.58 -24.25 1.16
CA LEU A 189 10.97 -24.72 1.14
C LEU A 189 11.27 -25.65 2.33
N ARG A 190 12.21 -26.57 2.15
CA ARG A 190 12.88 -27.26 3.27
C ARG A 190 13.88 -26.33 3.93
N GLU A 191 14.28 -26.63 5.16
CA GLU A 191 15.34 -25.87 5.82
C GLU A 191 16.67 -26.04 5.06
N GLY A 192 17.40 -24.95 4.88
CA GLY A 192 18.61 -24.88 4.05
C GLY A 192 18.35 -24.63 2.57
N GLU A 193 17.15 -24.89 2.05
CA GLU A 193 16.80 -24.54 0.67
C GLU A 193 16.66 -23.03 0.50
N ALA A 194 16.80 -22.58 -0.74
CA ALA A 194 16.80 -21.18 -1.08
C ALA A 194 16.10 -20.89 -2.41
N LEU A 195 15.60 -19.67 -2.53
CA LEU A 195 15.05 -19.11 -3.77
C LEU A 195 15.46 -17.63 -3.90
N THR A 196 15.40 -17.07 -5.11
CA THR A 196 15.64 -15.64 -5.31
C THR A 196 14.36 -14.82 -5.11
N VAL A 197 14.47 -13.50 -4.92
CA VAL A 197 13.29 -12.61 -4.88
C VAL A 197 12.49 -12.68 -6.18
N TYR A 198 13.16 -12.85 -7.32
CA TYR A 198 12.46 -13.09 -8.58
C TYR A 198 11.62 -14.37 -8.52
N ASP A 199 12.21 -15.47 -8.06
CA ASP A 199 11.52 -16.77 -7.99
C ASP A 199 10.39 -16.75 -6.95
N LEU A 200 10.49 -15.89 -5.93
CA LEU A 200 9.43 -15.65 -4.95
C LEU A 200 8.13 -15.20 -5.63
N LEU A 201 8.21 -14.26 -6.57
CA LEU A 201 7.04 -13.69 -7.26
C LEU A 201 6.70 -14.40 -8.56
N TYR A 202 7.69 -14.73 -9.39
CA TYR A 202 7.46 -15.22 -10.75
C TYR A 202 6.65 -16.53 -10.76
N ASN A 203 5.54 -16.54 -11.50
CA ASN A 203 4.75 -17.74 -11.75
C ASN A 203 4.79 -18.06 -13.25
N PRO A 204 5.40 -19.19 -13.67
CA PRO A 204 5.44 -19.59 -15.08
C PRO A 204 4.06 -19.71 -15.72
N GLN A 205 3.02 -20.06 -14.94
CA GLN A 205 1.64 -20.17 -15.44
C GLN A 205 1.02 -18.81 -15.77
N LEU A 206 1.60 -17.72 -15.26
CA LEU A 206 1.15 -16.34 -15.50
C LEU A 206 2.06 -15.58 -16.46
N LYS A 207 2.98 -16.28 -17.14
CA LYS A 207 3.89 -15.65 -18.10
C LYS A 207 3.08 -14.95 -19.19
N ASP A 208 3.42 -13.69 -19.46
CA ASP A 208 2.79 -12.84 -20.49
C ASP A 208 1.24 -12.85 -20.43
N SER A 209 0.65 -12.92 -19.23
CA SER A 209 -0.80 -13.11 -19.07
C SER A 209 -1.52 -12.00 -18.30
N LEU A 210 -0.78 -11.20 -17.53
CA LEU A 210 -1.36 -10.20 -16.63
C LEU A 210 -1.31 -8.82 -17.27
N LYS A 211 -2.47 -8.17 -17.41
CA LYS A 211 -2.55 -6.75 -17.81
C LYS A 211 -1.96 -5.80 -16.76
N ASP A 212 -2.13 -6.13 -15.48
CA ASP A 212 -1.60 -5.35 -14.34
C ASP A 212 -1.05 -6.32 -13.27
N PRO A 213 0.23 -6.75 -13.41
CA PRO A 213 0.84 -7.66 -12.47
C PRO A 213 0.86 -7.15 -11.01
N PRO A 214 1.16 -5.86 -10.71
CA PRO A 214 1.05 -5.36 -9.35
C PRO A 214 -0.35 -5.49 -8.73
N ALA A 215 -1.40 -5.15 -9.47
CA ALA A 215 -2.77 -5.26 -8.99
C ALA A 215 -3.13 -6.72 -8.65
N TYR A 216 -2.64 -7.68 -9.43
CA TYR A 216 -2.79 -9.11 -9.13
C TYR A 216 -2.22 -9.47 -7.74
N PHE A 217 -1.02 -9.01 -7.40
CA PHE A 217 -0.43 -9.31 -6.09
C PHE A 217 -1.12 -8.57 -4.94
N ILE A 218 -1.56 -7.33 -5.14
CA ILE A 218 -2.36 -6.59 -4.16
C ILE A 218 -3.66 -7.37 -3.88
N GLN A 219 -4.31 -7.88 -4.93
CA GLN A 219 -5.51 -8.69 -4.79
C GLN A 219 -5.24 -9.99 -4.04
N LEU A 220 -4.11 -10.66 -4.27
CA LEU A 220 -3.71 -11.82 -3.48
C LEU A 220 -3.57 -11.49 -1.99
N VAL A 221 -2.95 -10.36 -1.65
CA VAL A 221 -2.84 -9.90 -0.25
C VAL A 221 -4.23 -9.67 0.35
N ILE A 222 -5.11 -8.95 -0.35
CA ILE A 222 -6.50 -8.72 0.10
C ILE A 222 -7.25 -10.04 0.32
N GLN A 223 -7.04 -11.04 -0.54
CA GLN A 223 -7.76 -12.30 -0.49
C GLN A 223 -7.24 -13.29 0.55
N HIS A 224 -5.95 -13.24 0.88
CA HIS A 224 -5.29 -14.30 1.65
C HIS A 224 -4.66 -13.83 2.97
N ASP A 225 -4.41 -12.54 3.14
CA ASP A 225 -3.77 -12.00 4.36
C ASP A 225 -4.78 -11.46 5.37
N PHE A 226 -6.02 -11.27 4.95
CA PHE A 226 -7.15 -10.91 5.78
C PHE A 226 -8.12 -12.09 5.86
N ASP A 227 -8.51 -12.48 7.07
CA ASP A 227 -9.67 -13.37 7.20
C ASP A 227 -10.96 -12.68 6.69
N PRO A 228 -12.02 -13.44 6.36
CA PRO A 228 -13.22 -12.87 5.76
C PRO A 228 -13.87 -11.76 6.58
N ARG A 229 -13.87 -11.87 7.93
CA ARG A 229 -14.48 -10.89 8.84
C ARG A 229 -13.67 -9.61 8.89
N THR A 230 -12.35 -9.72 9.01
CA THR A 230 -11.41 -8.59 9.00
C THR A 230 -11.44 -7.88 7.66
N ARG A 231 -11.56 -8.63 6.56
CA ARG A 231 -11.71 -8.04 5.22
C ARG A 231 -13.00 -7.23 5.11
N GLU A 232 -14.14 -7.78 5.51
CA GLU A 232 -15.43 -7.05 5.52
C GLU A 232 -15.40 -5.84 6.45
N TYR A 233 -14.70 -5.96 7.58
CA TYR A 233 -14.53 -4.89 8.54
C TYR A 233 -13.68 -3.73 8.00
N LEU A 234 -12.53 -4.02 7.40
CA LEU A 234 -11.56 -3.02 6.95
C LEU A 234 -11.80 -2.54 5.52
N ILE A 235 -12.19 -3.41 4.61
CA ILE A 235 -12.22 -3.15 3.17
C ILE A 235 -13.66 -2.94 2.73
N VAL A 236 -13.97 -1.68 2.40
CA VAL A 236 -15.32 -1.25 2.03
C VAL A 236 -15.40 -1.13 0.53
N GLU A 237 -16.40 -1.79 -0.06
CA GLU A 237 -16.79 -1.61 -1.44
C GLU A 237 -17.94 -0.62 -1.53
N LYS A 238 -17.83 0.35 -2.43
CA LYS A 238 -18.91 1.30 -2.68
C LYS A 238 -19.14 1.47 -4.16
N THR A 239 -20.39 1.25 -4.57
CA THR A 239 -20.83 1.46 -5.94
C THR A 239 -21.53 2.81 -6.05
N VAL A 240 -21.04 3.65 -6.95
CA VAL A 240 -21.66 4.94 -7.28
C VAL A 240 -22.23 4.87 -8.68
N GLN A 241 -23.52 5.21 -8.79
CA GLN A 241 -24.19 5.35 -10.08
C GLN A 241 -23.72 6.63 -10.77
N ILE A 242 -23.33 6.52 -12.03
CA ILE A 242 -22.89 7.66 -12.85
C ILE A 242 -24.10 8.21 -13.59
N LYS A 243 -24.36 9.51 -13.43
CA LYS A 243 -25.30 10.21 -14.30
C LYS A 243 -24.64 10.41 -15.66
N ARG A 244 -25.08 9.65 -16.66
CA ARG A 244 -24.49 9.65 -18.01
C ARG A 244 -25.20 10.63 -18.94
N SER A 245 -24.43 11.43 -19.67
CA SER A 245 -24.90 12.21 -20.81
C SER A 245 -25.21 11.31 -22.02
N PHE A 246 -25.66 11.90 -23.13
CA PHE A 246 -25.76 11.17 -24.40
C PHE A 246 -24.37 10.77 -24.92
N LEU A 247 -23.40 11.69 -24.84
CA LEU A 247 -22.01 11.45 -25.24
C LEU A 247 -21.37 10.31 -24.42
N ASP A 248 -21.59 10.28 -23.10
CA ASP A 248 -21.08 9.20 -22.24
C ASP A 248 -21.63 7.82 -22.61
N ARG A 249 -22.91 7.77 -23.02
CA ARG A 249 -23.52 6.52 -23.50
C ARG A 249 -22.90 6.08 -24.84
N LEU A 250 -22.61 7.03 -25.73
CA LEU A 250 -21.99 6.78 -27.02
C LEU A 250 -20.53 6.30 -26.85
N LEU A 251 -19.80 6.87 -25.89
CA LEU A 251 -18.42 6.51 -25.55
C LEU A 251 -18.32 5.25 -24.66
N GLY A 252 -19.42 4.59 -24.34
CA GLY A 252 -19.41 3.34 -23.56
C GLY A 252 -19.09 3.53 -22.07
N VAL A 253 -19.24 4.74 -21.51
CA VAL A 253 -18.99 4.99 -20.09
C VAL A 253 -19.93 4.12 -19.23
N PRO A 254 -19.39 3.41 -18.22
CA PRO A 254 -20.18 2.49 -17.40
C PRO A 254 -21.29 3.21 -16.61
N LYS A 255 -22.40 2.51 -16.36
CA LYS A 255 -23.54 3.04 -15.58
C LYS A 255 -23.20 3.29 -14.12
N ALA A 256 -22.26 2.53 -13.58
CA ALA A 256 -21.81 2.63 -12.21
C ALA A 256 -20.33 2.30 -12.15
N VAL A 257 -19.65 2.84 -11.14
CA VAL A 257 -18.28 2.49 -10.81
C VAL A 257 -18.26 2.01 -9.37
N SER A 258 -17.68 0.83 -9.16
CA SER A 258 -17.36 0.32 -7.83
C SER A 258 -15.93 0.68 -7.48
N TYR A 259 -15.73 1.21 -6.28
CA TYR A 259 -14.39 1.43 -5.71
C TYR A 259 -14.27 0.67 -4.39
N THR A 260 -13.08 0.14 -4.17
CA THR A 260 -12.68 -0.56 -2.97
C THR A 260 -11.69 0.33 -2.22
N PHE A 261 -11.96 0.58 -0.94
CA PHE A 261 -11.09 1.41 -0.10
C PHE A 261 -10.99 0.85 1.32
N VAL A 262 -9.93 1.23 2.02
CA VAL A 262 -9.74 0.88 3.43
C VAL A 262 -10.46 1.88 4.31
N ASN A 263 -11.27 1.40 5.26
CA ASN A 263 -11.87 2.22 6.31
C ASN A 263 -10.78 2.57 7.34
N MET A 264 -10.24 3.77 7.23
CA MET A 264 -9.10 4.20 8.06
C MET A 264 -9.44 4.41 9.53
N ASP A 265 -10.71 4.71 9.86
CA ASP A 265 -11.15 4.85 11.25
C ASP A 265 -11.10 3.48 11.93
N ARG A 266 -11.63 2.45 11.26
CA ARG A 266 -11.58 1.06 11.70
C ARG A 266 -10.15 0.50 11.72
N ALA A 267 -9.33 0.89 10.74
CA ALA A 267 -7.96 0.41 10.64
C ALA A 267 -7.07 0.87 11.81
N GLN A 268 -7.42 1.95 12.53
CA GLN A 268 -6.60 2.47 13.63
C GLN A 268 -6.31 1.45 14.74
N ILE A 269 -7.13 0.40 14.90
CA ILE A 269 -6.84 -0.70 15.83
C ILE A 269 -5.52 -1.44 15.52
N TYR A 270 -5.01 -1.32 14.29
CA TYR A 270 -3.73 -1.90 13.85
C TYR A 270 -2.58 -0.89 13.82
N ARG A 271 -2.79 0.34 14.30
CA ARG A 271 -1.83 1.42 14.14
C ARG A 271 -0.49 1.11 14.80
N ASP A 272 -0.50 0.50 15.99
CA ASP A 272 0.73 0.13 16.69
C ASP A 272 1.54 -0.92 15.92
N GLN A 273 0.87 -1.86 15.25
CA GLN A 273 1.53 -2.85 14.39
C GLN A 273 2.18 -2.16 13.18
N ALA A 274 1.49 -1.18 12.59
CA ALA A 274 2.01 -0.41 11.47
C ALA A 274 3.22 0.44 11.89
N LEU A 275 3.20 1.04 13.08
CA LEU A 275 4.32 1.80 13.64
C LEU A 275 5.52 0.89 13.96
N ALA A 276 5.30 -0.29 14.51
CA ALA A 276 6.36 -1.29 14.71
C ALA A 276 7.02 -1.69 13.37
N LEU A 277 6.19 -1.93 12.33
CA LEU A 277 6.70 -2.21 10.99
C LEU A 277 7.46 -1.02 10.38
N LYS A 278 6.97 0.21 10.59
CA LYS A 278 7.66 1.45 10.16
C LYS A 278 9.06 1.54 10.75
N GLN A 279 9.20 1.28 12.05
CA GLN A 279 10.49 1.28 12.74
C GLN A 279 11.42 0.17 12.21
N LEU A 280 10.90 -1.03 11.98
CA LEU A 280 11.64 -2.12 11.36
C LEU A 280 12.17 -1.72 9.99
N LEU A 281 11.29 -1.24 9.10
CA LEU A 281 11.68 -0.79 7.76
C LEU A 281 12.72 0.34 7.83
N HIS A 282 12.52 1.33 8.69
CA HIS A 282 13.46 2.43 8.86
C HIS A 282 14.88 1.92 9.21
N ARG A 283 15.00 0.96 10.15
CA ARG A 283 16.29 0.35 10.50
C ARG A 283 16.94 -0.35 9.30
N TYR A 284 16.21 -1.21 8.60
CA TYR A 284 16.77 -1.98 7.48
C TYR A 284 17.12 -1.10 6.27
N LEU A 285 16.28 -0.12 5.95
CA LEU A 285 16.49 0.76 4.80
C LEU A 285 17.67 1.71 4.99
N ASN A 286 17.92 2.15 6.23
CA ASN A 286 19.06 3.02 6.55
C ASN A 286 20.35 2.25 6.85
N HIS A 287 20.28 0.94 7.06
CA HIS A 287 21.47 0.12 7.26
C HIS A 287 22.25 -0.05 5.92
N PRO A 288 23.58 0.19 5.86
CA PRO A 288 24.34 0.17 4.60
C PRO A 288 24.28 -1.15 3.81
N TYR A 289 24.22 -2.28 4.51
CA TYR A 289 24.06 -3.61 3.89
C TYR A 289 22.62 -3.84 3.40
N TYR A 290 21.63 -3.75 4.29
CA TYR A 290 20.23 -4.04 3.95
C TYR A 290 19.58 -3.00 3.03
N GLY A 291 19.99 -1.74 3.10
CA GLY A 291 19.58 -0.71 2.14
C GLY A 291 20.07 -1.01 0.71
N ARG A 292 21.21 -1.69 0.55
CA ARG A 292 21.65 -2.22 -0.75
C ARG A 292 20.81 -3.42 -1.18
N LEU A 293 20.51 -4.35 -0.27
CA LEU A 293 19.62 -5.49 -0.57
C LEU A 293 18.23 -5.02 -0.97
N PHE A 294 17.68 -4.00 -0.30
CA PHE A 294 16.40 -3.39 -0.67
C PHE A 294 16.39 -2.92 -2.13
N LYS A 295 17.43 -2.21 -2.58
CA LYS A 295 17.54 -1.78 -3.99
C LYS A 295 17.56 -2.96 -4.96
N ILE A 296 18.13 -4.11 -4.57
CA ILE A 296 18.13 -5.33 -5.39
C ILE A 296 16.75 -5.98 -5.37
N ILE A 297 16.10 -6.07 -4.20
CA ILE A 297 14.71 -6.56 -4.04
C ILE A 297 13.78 -5.82 -4.99
N MET A 298 13.80 -4.48 -4.97
CA MET A 298 12.95 -3.65 -5.85
C MET A 298 13.14 -4.01 -7.33
N LYS A 299 14.40 -4.10 -7.79
CA LYS A 299 14.73 -4.45 -9.18
C LYS A 299 14.31 -5.87 -9.55
N GLU A 300 14.35 -6.81 -8.61
CA GLU A 300 13.90 -8.18 -8.86
C GLU A 300 12.38 -8.28 -8.91
N CYS A 301 11.66 -7.53 -8.06
CA CYS A 301 10.22 -7.40 -8.16
C CYS A 301 9.83 -6.88 -9.54
N ASP A 302 10.43 -5.78 -10.01
CA ASP A 302 10.18 -5.22 -11.34
C ASP A 302 10.40 -6.26 -12.45
N ARG A 303 11.51 -7.00 -12.40
CA ARG A 303 11.80 -8.06 -13.39
C ARG A 303 10.77 -9.18 -13.38
N ALA A 304 10.32 -9.60 -12.20
CA ALA A 304 9.32 -10.66 -12.08
C ALA A 304 7.97 -10.21 -12.64
N LEU A 305 7.54 -8.98 -12.30
CA LEU A 305 6.32 -8.38 -12.82
C LEU A 305 6.39 -8.22 -14.35
N TRP A 306 7.51 -7.71 -14.87
CA TRP A 306 7.74 -7.56 -16.30
C TRP A 306 7.62 -8.90 -17.05
N ALA A 307 8.12 -9.99 -16.47
CA ALA A 307 8.03 -11.33 -17.06
C ALA A 307 6.63 -11.96 -17.04
N MET A 308 5.68 -11.39 -16.28
CA MET A 308 4.28 -11.83 -16.24
C MET A 308 3.34 -10.83 -16.94
N HIS A 309 3.87 -9.69 -17.38
CA HIS A 309 3.09 -8.63 -18.01
C HIS A 309 2.70 -8.99 -19.44
N TYR A 310 1.42 -8.91 -19.76
CA TYR A 310 0.90 -9.08 -21.12
C TYR A 310 1.16 -7.82 -21.97
N TYR A 311 1.74 -8.00 -23.15
CA TYR A 311 1.90 -6.93 -24.14
C TYR A 311 0.86 -7.12 -25.24
N GLU A 312 -0.07 -6.17 -25.39
CA GLU A 312 -0.85 -6.07 -26.62
C GLU A 312 0.13 -5.76 -27.75
N GLY A 313 0.29 -6.71 -28.69
CA GLY A 313 1.08 -6.48 -29.90
C GLY A 313 0.55 -5.27 -30.64
N TYR A 314 1.46 -4.35 -31.01
CA TYR A 314 1.18 -3.16 -31.82
C TYR A 314 0.48 -3.50 -33.13
#